data_AF-A0A383AA16-F1
#
_entry.id   AF-A0A383AA16-F1
#
_cell.length_a   1.000
_cell.length_b   1.000
_cell.length_c   1.000
_cell.angle_alpha   90.00
_cell.angle_beta   90.00
_cell.angle_gamma   90.00
#
_symmetry.space_group_name_H-M   'P 1'
#
loop_
_entity.id
_entity.type
_entity.pdbx_description
1 polymer ?
#
loop_
_entity_poly.entity_id
_entity_poly.type
_entity_poly.pdbx_seq_one_letter_code
_entity_poly.pdbx_strand_id
1 'polypeptide(L)'
;MPKLRNKSFTFRAISGIWIFVILTGIGIISGAFSVFGAETAEIVDYRTFFGFDPRTTVWIIAELHLMFGAFVLGVPMFAVTVEYVGVLTKEERYDRLAKDFTRLLSASFALTAALGGLLTFALFTLYPKVMNFMTGIFSESFYIYAFFFFGETFVLYFYYYSWDRLKNRKGIHIS
;
A
#
# COMPACT_ATOMS: atom_id res chain seq x y z
N MET A 1 45.61 -18.99 50.71
CA MET A 1 44.21 -18.68 50.37
C MET A 1 44.04 -17.17 50.17
N PRO A 2 43.59 -16.69 49.00
CA PRO A 2 42.85 -15.44 48.95
C PRO A 2 41.58 -15.49 48.07
N LYS A 3 40.47 -15.18 48.78
CA LYS A 3 39.11 -14.69 48.44
C LYS A 3 38.61 -14.69 46.98
N LEU A 4 37.52 -15.44 46.78
CA LEU A 4 36.61 -15.36 45.63
C LEU A 4 35.99 -13.95 45.52
N ARG A 5 36.30 -13.26 44.42
CA ARG A 5 35.76 -11.95 44.04
C ARG A 5 34.25 -12.07 43.76
N ASN A 6 33.43 -11.46 44.61
CA ASN A 6 31.97 -11.48 44.56
C ASN A 6 31.42 -10.79 43.29
N LYS A 7 31.12 -11.56 42.23
CA LYS A 7 30.52 -11.08 40.97
C LYS A 7 29.08 -10.55 41.10
N SER A 8 28.38 -10.83 42.20
CA SER A 8 26.99 -10.37 42.38
C SER A 8 26.90 -8.84 42.57
N PHE A 9 27.93 -8.23 43.15
CA PHE A 9 27.94 -6.80 43.44
C PHE A 9 28.15 -5.98 42.16
N THR A 10 29.01 -6.46 41.26
CA THR A 10 29.27 -5.82 39.96
C THR A 10 28.05 -5.89 39.05
N PHE A 11 27.29 -6.99 39.06
CA PHE A 11 26.09 -7.12 38.22
C PHE A 11 24.95 -6.19 38.67
N ARG A 12 24.73 -6.07 39.98
CA ARG A 12 23.72 -5.14 40.56
C ARG A 12 24.11 -3.66 40.37
N ALA A 13 25.41 -3.35 40.38
CA ALA A 13 25.89 -1.99 40.11
C ALA A 13 25.73 -1.62 38.62
N ILE A 14 26.04 -2.55 37.69
CA ILE A 14 25.88 -2.33 36.26
C ILE A 14 24.39 -2.16 35.89
N SER A 15 23.49 -2.97 36.45
CA SER A 15 22.05 -2.85 36.18
C SER A 15 21.47 -1.50 36.64
N GLY A 16 21.96 -0.95 37.77
CA GLY A 16 21.54 0.36 38.26
C GLY A 16 21.99 1.51 37.36
N ILE A 17 23.19 1.42 36.77
CA ILE A 17 23.73 2.43 35.85
C ILE A 17 22.90 2.47 34.55
N TRP A 18 22.53 1.31 34.00
CA TRP A 18 21.70 1.25 32.78
C TRP A 18 20.29 1.83 33.00
N ILE A 19 19.69 1.59 34.15
CA ILE A 19 18.37 2.18 34.50
C ILE A 19 18.47 3.70 34.61
N PHE A 20 19.53 4.23 35.22
CA PHE A 20 19.75 5.67 35.32
C PHE A 20 19.94 6.32 33.94
N VAL A 21 20.76 5.71 33.06
CA VAL A 21 20.98 6.20 31.69
C VAL A 21 19.68 6.25 30.89
N ILE A 22 18.84 5.22 30.99
CA ILE A 22 17.53 5.17 30.32
C ILE A 22 16.62 6.29 30.82
N LEU A 23 16.53 6.52 32.13
CA LEU A 23 15.68 7.55 32.71
C LEU A 23 16.14 8.96 32.32
N THR A 24 17.46 9.23 32.32
CA THR A 24 17.99 10.51 31.84
C THR A 24 17.81 10.70 30.34
N GLY A 25 17.94 9.63 29.55
CA GLY A 25 17.71 9.66 28.11
C GLY A 25 16.25 9.99 27.78
N ILE A 26 15.28 9.37 28.47
CA ILE A 26 13.86 9.67 28.30
C ILE A 26 13.55 11.12 28.68
N GLY A 27 14.15 11.64 29.76
CA GLY A 27 14.00 13.04 30.16
C GLY A 27 14.51 14.03 29.12
N ILE A 28 15.68 13.75 28.52
CA ILE A 28 16.27 14.59 27.47
C ILE A 28 15.44 14.53 26.17
N ILE A 29 14.93 13.35 25.79
CA ILE A 29 14.07 13.19 24.60
C ILE A 29 12.74 13.94 24.80
N SER A 30 12.15 13.89 26.00
CA SER A 30 10.93 14.62 26.32
C SER A 30 11.13 16.15 26.30
N GLY A 31 12.24 16.63 26.86
CA GLY A 31 12.60 18.06 26.84
C GLY A 31 13.00 18.57 25.45
N ALA A 32 13.63 17.73 24.62
CA ALA A 32 13.91 18.08 23.23
C ALA A 32 12.63 18.15 22.40
N PHE A 33 11.66 17.25 22.63
CA PHE A 33 10.39 17.26 21.90
C PHE A 33 9.58 18.55 22.16
N SER A 34 9.63 19.11 23.38
CA SER A 34 8.93 20.37 23.68
C SER A 34 9.62 21.61 23.10
N VAL A 35 10.96 21.61 22.96
CA VAL A 35 11.73 22.74 22.42
C VAL A 35 11.73 22.74 20.88
N PHE A 36 11.65 21.58 20.23
CA PHE A 36 11.63 21.46 18.77
C PHE A 36 10.22 21.32 18.17
N GLY A 37 9.17 21.10 18.99
CA GLY A 37 7.82 20.78 18.52
C GLY A 37 6.79 21.91 18.54
N ALA A 38 7.17 23.13 18.91
CA ALA A 38 6.24 24.26 19.00
C ALA A 38 6.45 25.30 17.89
N GLU A 39 6.52 24.85 16.63
CA GLU A 39 6.07 25.73 15.54
C GLU A 39 4.56 25.87 15.68
N THR A 40 4.08 27.09 15.85
CA THR A 40 2.67 27.45 15.93
C THR A 40 1.96 26.88 14.70
N ALA A 41 1.32 25.72 14.87
CA ALA A 41 0.43 25.16 13.88
C ALA A 41 -0.67 26.18 13.64
N GLU A 42 -0.61 26.86 12.49
CA GLU A 42 -1.72 27.63 11.98
C GLU A 42 -2.94 26.72 12.07
N ILE A 43 -3.98 27.14 12.82
CA ILE A 43 -5.23 26.40 12.92
C ILE A 43 -5.90 26.53 11.55
N VAL A 44 -5.46 25.72 10.60
CA VAL A 44 -6.12 25.55 9.32
C VAL A 44 -7.46 24.91 9.67
N ASP A 45 -8.52 25.72 9.63
CA ASP A 45 -9.89 25.28 9.84
C ASP A 45 -10.25 24.29 8.71
N TYR A 46 -10.00 23.02 8.97
CA TYR A 46 -10.37 21.94 8.06
C TYR A 46 -11.89 21.89 8.06
N ARG A 47 -12.49 21.98 6.88
CA ARG A 47 -13.94 21.96 6.72
C ARG A 47 -14.46 20.62 7.27
N THR A 48 -14.95 20.64 8.51
CA THR A 48 -15.44 19.44 9.21
C THR A 48 -16.73 19.01 8.53
N PHE A 49 -16.69 17.85 7.89
CA PHE A 49 -17.84 17.28 7.20
C PHE A 49 -18.34 16.11 8.04
N PHE A 50 -19.59 16.18 8.52
CA PHE A 50 -20.23 15.15 9.35
C PHE A 50 -19.55 14.87 10.72
N GLY A 51 -18.79 15.81 11.28
CA GLY A 51 -18.21 15.67 12.63
C GLY A 51 -17.03 14.70 12.74
N PHE A 52 -16.52 14.18 11.60
CA PHE A 52 -15.28 13.43 11.53
C PHE A 52 -14.12 14.34 11.08
N ASP A 53 -12.93 14.08 11.60
CA ASP A 53 -11.71 14.77 11.18
C ASP A 53 -11.44 14.50 9.68
N PRO A 54 -11.39 15.54 8.83
CA PRO A 54 -11.21 15.39 7.38
C PRO A 54 -9.94 14.60 7.00
N ARG A 55 -8.89 14.75 7.79
CA ARG A 55 -7.63 14.01 7.61
C ARG A 55 -7.81 12.51 7.82
N THR A 56 -8.48 12.12 8.90
CA THR A 56 -8.68 10.71 9.26
C THR A 56 -9.60 10.02 8.26
N THR A 57 -10.67 10.68 7.82
CA THR A 57 -11.58 10.14 6.80
C THR A 57 -10.87 9.89 5.47
N VAL A 58 -10.12 10.88 4.96
CA VAL A 58 -9.35 10.71 3.72
C VAL A 58 -8.30 9.62 3.88
N TRP A 59 -7.62 9.56 5.02
CA TRP A 59 -6.60 8.56 5.28
C TRP A 59 -7.15 7.13 5.26
N ILE A 60 -8.27 6.88 5.93
CA ILE A 60 -8.91 5.55 5.94
C ILE A 60 -9.33 5.12 4.52
N ILE A 61 -9.95 6.02 3.75
CA ILE A 61 -10.41 5.72 2.40
C ILE A 61 -9.21 5.49 1.47
N ALA A 62 -8.16 6.33 1.58
CA ALA A 62 -6.95 6.21 0.79
C ALA A 62 -6.20 4.90 1.08
N GLU A 63 -6.07 4.54 2.35
CA GLU A 63 -5.41 3.29 2.76
C GLU A 63 -6.16 2.08 2.17
N LEU A 64 -7.48 2.03 2.31
CA LEU A 64 -8.29 0.96 1.71
C LEU A 64 -8.13 0.90 0.19
N HIS A 65 -8.19 2.04 -0.50
CA HIS A 65 -8.01 2.09 -1.95
C HIS A 65 -6.61 1.60 -2.37
N LEU A 66 -5.55 2.00 -1.67
CA LEU A 66 -4.17 1.62 -1.97
C LEU A 66 -3.90 0.13 -1.70
N MET A 67 -4.44 -0.44 -0.61
CA MET A 67 -4.31 -1.87 -0.32
C MET A 67 -4.95 -2.73 -1.41
N PHE A 68 -6.15 -2.38 -1.87
CA PHE A 68 -6.80 -3.10 -2.97
C PHE A 68 -6.14 -2.80 -4.33
N GLY A 69 -5.65 -1.58 -4.54
CA GLY A 69 -4.89 -1.22 -5.75
C GLY A 69 -3.61 -2.04 -5.92
N ALA A 70 -2.85 -2.22 -4.84
CA ALA A 70 -1.65 -3.08 -4.85
C ALA A 70 -2.01 -4.54 -5.18
N PHE A 71 -3.13 -5.04 -4.67
CA PHE A 71 -3.60 -6.39 -4.98
C PHE A 71 -3.99 -6.54 -6.48
N VAL A 72 -4.69 -5.55 -7.04
CA VAL A 72 -5.08 -5.55 -8.46
C VAL A 72 -3.87 -5.54 -9.39
N LEU A 73 -2.78 -4.85 -9.03
CA LEU A 73 -1.53 -4.86 -9.81
C LEU A 73 -0.70 -6.13 -9.59
N GLY A 74 -0.78 -6.75 -8.40
CA GLY A 74 -0.03 -7.95 -8.05
C GLY A 74 -0.51 -9.22 -8.76
N VAL A 75 -1.83 -9.41 -8.91
CA VAL A 75 -2.39 -10.63 -9.52
C VAL A 75 -2.00 -10.81 -11.00
N PRO A 76 -2.03 -9.78 -11.87
CA PRO A 76 -1.55 -9.87 -13.25
C PRO A 76 -0.05 -10.24 -13.34
N MET A 77 0.78 -9.63 -12.49
CA MET A 77 2.20 -9.96 -12.40
C MET A 77 2.42 -11.41 -11.96
N PHE A 78 1.60 -11.88 -11.01
CA PHE A 78 1.61 -13.28 -10.59
C PHE A 78 1.17 -14.23 -11.71
N ALA A 79 0.15 -13.86 -12.50
CA ALA A 79 -0.32 -14.67 -13.62
C ALA A 79 0.78 -14.88 -14.69
N VAL A 80 1.49 -13.82 -15.07
CA VAL A 80 2.65 -13.92 -15.99
C VAL A 80 3.77 -14.79 -15.40
N THR A 81 4.00 -14.69 -14.09
CA THR A 81 5.00 -15.52 -13.40
C THR A 81 4.61 -17.00 -13.38
N VAL A 82 3.35 -17.31 -13.09
CA VAL A 82 2.82 -18.69 -13.07
C VAL A 82 2.81 -19.28 -14.47
N GLU A 83 2.53 -18.49 -15.51
CA GLU A 83 2.67 -18.92 -16.89
C GLU A 83 4.10 -19.30 -17.23
N TYR A 84 5.08 -18.45 -16.89
CA TYR A 84 6.49 -18.77 -17.11
C TYR A 84 6.86 -20.09 -16.43
N VAL A 85 6.36 -20.34 -15.22
CA VAL A 85 6.55 -21.62 -14.53
C VAL A 85 5.74 -22.77 -15.17
N GLY A 86 4.56 -22.49 -15.73
CA GLY A 86 3.69 -23.45 -16.42
C GLY A 86 4.31 -23.99 -17.69
N VAL A 87 4.92 -23.11 -18.49
CA VAL A 87 5.78 -23.42 -19.65
C VAL A 87 6.87 -24.42 -19.28
N LEU A 88 7.49 -24.24 -18.11
CA LEU A 88 8.53 -25.13 -17.60
C LEU A 88 7.99 -26.46 -17.04
N THR A 89 6.80 -26.48 -16.44
CA THR A 89 6.34 -27.61 -15.60
C THR A 89 5.26 -28.49 -16.26
N LYS A 90 4.53 -27.98 -17.26
CA LYS A 90 3.47 -28.70 -18.02
C LYS A 90 2.32 -29.31 -17.19
N GLU A 91 2.01 -28.78 -16.01
CA GLU A 91 0.98 -29.33 -15.12
C GLU A 91 -0.34 -28.53 -15.11
N GLU A 92 -1.47 -29.21 -15.28
CA GLU A 92 -2.83 -28.63 -15.25
C GLU A 92 -3.27 -28.05 -13.88
N ARG A 93 -2.47 -28.24 -12.82
CA ARG A 93 -2.78 -27.68 -11.49
C ARG A 93 -2.65 -26.16 -11.47
N TYR A 94 -1.70 -25.62 -12.24
CA TYR A 94 -1.46 -24.18 -12.34
C TYR A 94 -2.58 -23.46 -13.12
N ASP A 95 -3.17 -24.12 -14.12
CA ASP A 95 -4.33 -23.63 -14.87
C ASP A 95 -5.57 -23.43 -13.98
N ARG A 96 -5.82 -24.36 -13.04
CA ARG A 96 -6.95 -24.24 -12.09
C ARG A 96 -6.75 -23.10 -11.10
N LEU A 97 -5.53 -22.94 -10.60
CA LEU A 97 -5.18 -21.87 -9.67
C LEU A 97 -5.37 -20.48 -10.30
N ALA A 98 -4.96 -20.30 -11.56
CA ALA A 98 -5.14 -19.05 -12.30
C ALA A 98 -6.63 -18.66 -12.45
N LYS A 99 -7.51 -19.65 -12.62
CA LYS A 99 -8.95 -19.44 -12.78
C LYS A 99 -9.63 -18.95 -11.51
N ASP A 100 -9.23 -19.50 -10.35
CA ASP A 100 -9.75 -19.07 -9.05
C ASP A 100 -9.25 -17.67 -8.68
N PHE A 101 -7.98 -17.34 -8.98
CA PHE A 101 -7.46 -15.99 -8.79
C PHE A 101 -8.15 -14.94 -9.66
N THR A 102 -8.54 -15.29 -10.89
CA THR A 102 -9.26 -14.37 -11.79
C THR A 102 -10.64 -14.00 -11.23
N ARG A 103 -11.32 -14.94 -10.55
CA ARG A 103 -12.61 -14.69 -9.89
C ARG A 103 -12.48 -13.74 -8.70
N LEU A 104 -11.36 -13.81 -7.97
CA LEU A 104 -11.05 -12.87 -6.88
C LEU A 104 -10.65 -11.49 -7.43
N LEU A 105 -9.88 -11.47 -8.53
CA LEU A 105 -9.43 -10.24 -9.19
C LEU A 105 -10.59 -9.37 -9.67
N SER A 106 -11.60 -9.96 -10.30
CA SER A 106 -12.74 -9.18 -10.82
C SER A 106 -13.54 -8.49 -9.71
N ALA A 107 -13.74 -9.15 -8.57
CA ALA A 107 -14.40 -8.57 -7.41
C ALA A 107 -13.55 -7.44 -6.78
N SER A 108 -12.25 -7.67 -6.61
CA SER A 108 -11.31 -6.67 -6.07
C SER A 108 -11.15 -5.46 -7.00
N PHE A 109 -11.17 -5.66 -8.32
CA PHE A 109 -11.10 -4.58 -9.30
C PHE A 109 -12.32 -3.65 -9.19
N ALA A 110 -13.53 -4.22 -9.12
CA ALA A 110 -14.76 -3.44 -8.94
C ALA A 110 -14.75 -2.65 -7.62
N LEU A 111 -14.28 -3.26 -6.53
CA LEU A 111 -14.15 -2.58 -5.24
C LEU A 111 -13.12 -1.44 -5.28
N THR A 112 -11.97 -1.66 -5.94
CA THR A 112 -10.92 -0.65 -6.08
C THR A 112 -11.43 0.56 -6.85
N ALA A 113 -12.18 0.34 -7.94
CA ALA A 113 -12.80 1.41 -8.73
C ALA A 113 -13.84 2.19 -7.91
N ALA A 114 -14.69 1.49 -7.14
CA ALA A 114 -15.66 2.12 -6.25
C ALA A 114 -14.98 2.96 -5.16
N LEU A 115 -13.93 2.43 -4.51
CA LEU A 115 -13.15 3.13 -3.49
C LEU A 115 -12.36 4.32 -4.05
N GLY A 116 -11.83 4.21 -5.27
CA GLY A 116 -11.13 5.30 -5.95
C GLY A 116 -12.07 6.45 -6.32
N GLY A 117 -13.28 6.12 -6.79
CA GLY A 117 -14.35 7.10 -6.98
C GLY A 117 -14.72 7.78 -5.66
N LEU A 118 -14.95 6.99 -4.61
CA LEU A 118 -15.24 7.52 -3.26
C LEU A 118 -14.12 8.44 -2.75
N LEU A 119 -12.85 8.05 -2.91
CA LEU A 119 -11.69 8.85 -2.54
C LEU A 119 -11.66 10.18 -3.30
N THR A 120 -11.96 10.16 -4.59
CA THR A 120 -12.01 11.35 -5.44
C THR A 120 -13.11 12.30 -4.96
N PHE A 121 -14.32 11.81 -4.73
CA PHE A 121 -15.41 12.61 -4.17
C PHE A 121 -15.09 13.17 -2.78
N ALA A 122 -14.44 12.37 -1.93
CA ALA A 122 -13.99 12.81 -0.61
C ALA A 122 -12.96 13.94 -0.71
N LEU A 123 -11.98 13.84 -1.60
CA LEU A 123 -10.96 14.87 -1.83
C LEU A 123 -11.55 16.17 -2.40
N PHE A 124 -12.45 16.08 -3.39
CA PHE A 124 -13.12 17.26 -3.93
C PHE A 124 -14.00 17.99 -2.89
N THR A 125 -14.61 17.24 -1.98
CA THR A 125 -15.51 17.83 -0.95
C THR A 125 -14.73 18.39 0.24
N LEU A 126 -13.74 17.66 0.77
CA LEU A 126 -13.00 18.04 1.97
C LEU A 126 -11.82 19.00 1.66
N TYR A 127 -11.18 18.88 0.49
CA TYR A 127 -9.98 19.63 0.12
C TYR A 127 -10.09 20.36 -1.24
N PRO A 128 -11.07 21.27 -1.43
CA PRO A 128 -11.34 21.92 -2.72
C PRO A 128 -10.20 22.84 -3.20
N LYS A 129 -9.45 23.49 -2.31
CA LYS A 129 -8.28 24.32 -2.68
C LYS A 129 -7.16 23.48 -3.28
N VAL A 130 -6.86 22.33 -2.68
CA VAL A 130 -5.83 21.39 -3.16
C VAL A 130 -6.25 20.82 -4.51
N MET A 131 -7.51 20.38 -4.65
CA MET A 131 -8.00 19.83 -5.91
C MET A 131 -8.04 20.83 -7.06
N ASN A 132 -8.37 22.10 -6.81
CA ASN A 132 -8.30 23.15 -7.85
C ASN A 132 -6.86 23.37 -8.32
N PHE A 133 -5.89 23.42 -7.39
CA PHE A 133 -4.48 23.56 -7.75
C PHE A 133 -3.94 22.33 -8.50
N MET A 134 -4.22 21.13 -7.99
CA MET A 134 -3.77 19.88 -8.62
C MET A 134 -4.38 19.69 -10.01
N THR A 135 -5.68 19.96 -10.18
CA THR A 135 -6.36 19.81 -11.49
C THR A 135 -5.82 20.82 -12.50
N GLY A 136 -5.46 22.04 -12.07
CA GLY A 136 -4.87 23.04 -12.95
C GLY A 136 -3.54 22.60 -13.56
N ILE A 137 -2.70 21.88 -12.81
CA ILE A 137 -1.37 21.44 -13.25
C ILE A 137 -1.40 20.04 -13.89
N PHE A 138 -2.13 19.09 -13.29
CA PHE A 138 -2.09 17.67 -13.67
C PHE A 138 -3.20 17.25 -14.63
N SER A 139 -4.04 18.18 -15.11
CA SER A 139 -5.15 17.84 -16.02
C SER A 139 -4.71 17.01 -17.22
N GLU A 140 -3.64 17.41 -17.91
CA GLU A 140 -3.08 16.67 -19.05
C GLU A 140 -2.62 15.25 -18.68
N SER A 141 -1.90 15.10 -17.57
CA SER A 141 -1.43 13.80 -17.09
C SER A 141 -2.58 12.88 -16.67
N PHE A 142 -3.68 13.43 -16.16
CA PHE A 142 -4.83 12.65 -15.71
C PHE A 142 -5.51 11.91 -16.88
N TYR A 143 -5.61 12.55 -18.06
CA TYR A 143 -6.15 11.93 -19.27
C TYR A 143 -5.25 10.81 -19.80
N ILE A 144 -3.93 11.04 -19.80
CA ILE A 144 -2.95 10.04 -20.22
C ILE A 144 -3.02 8.83 -19.27
N TYR A 145 -3.05 9.08 -17.96
CA TYR A 145 -3.16 8.03 -16.95
C TYR A 145 -4.44 7.19 -17.14
N ALA A 146 -5.58 7.83 -17.35
CA ALA A 146 -6.83 7.12 -17.64
C ALA A 146 -6.73 6.26 -18.91
N PHE A 147 -6.12 6.80 -19.98
CA PHE A 147 -5.90 6.06 -21.22
C PHE A 147 -5.02 4.80 -21.00
N PHE A 148 -3.91 4.94 -20.27
CA PHE A 148 -3.05 3.80 -19.93
C PHE A 148 -3.75 2.78 -19.03
N PHE A 149 -4.55 3.22 -18.05
CA PHE A 149 -5.32 2.34 -17.18
C PHE A 149 -6.34 1.47 -17.95
N PHE A 150 -7.09 2.09 -18.87
CA PHE A 150 -8.01 1.34 -19.74
C PHE A 150 -7.26 0.48 -20.76
N GLY A 151 -6.15 0.99 -21.31
CA GLY A 151 -5.30 0.26 -22.25
C GLY A 151 -4.68 -0.99 -21.63
N GLU A 152 -4.14 -0.88 -20.43
CA GLU A 152 -3.61 -2.00 -19.64
C GLU A 152 -4.71 -3.03 -19.37
N THR A 153 -5.88 -2.59 -18.90
CA THR A 153 -7.02 -3.48 -18.65
C THR A 153 -7.46 -4.21 -19.91
N PHE A 154 -7.48 -3.52 -21.06
CA PHE A 154 -7.84 -4.11 -22.35
C PHE A 154 -6.80 -5.13 -22.82
N VAL A 155 -5.51 -4.81 -22.70
CA VAL A 155 -4.42 -5.74 -23.03
C VAL A 155 -4.47 -6.96 -22.12
N LEU A 156 -4.70 -6.78 -20.81
CA LEU A 156 -4.79 -7.88 -19.86
C LEU A 156 -6.00 -8.80 -20.14
N TYR A 157 -7.13 -8.20 -20.50
CA TYR A 157 -8.34 -8.94 -20.86
C TYR A 157 -8.18 -9.67 -22.20
N PHE A 158 -7.58 -9.01 -23.20
CA PHE A 158 -7.27 -9.62 -24.50
C PHE A 158 -6.25 -10.74 -24.37
N TYR A 159 -5.29 -10.59 -23.45
CA TYR A 159 -4.32 -11.62 -23.07
C TYR A 159 -5.01 -12.85 -22.47
N TYR A 160 -5.86 -12.63 -21.45
CA TYR A 160 -6.65 -13.68 -20.81
C TYR A 160 -7.54 -14.42 -21.82
N TYR A 161 -8.15 -13.72 -22.77
CA TYR A 161 -9.01 -14.35 -23.79
C TYR A 161 -8.21 -15.03 -24.92
N SER A 162 -7.02 -14.51 -25.26
CA SER A 162 -6.11 -15.17 -26.21
C SER A 162 -5.59 -16.50 -25.69
N TRP A 163 -5.52 -16.69 -24.36
CA TRP A 163 -5.12 -17.94 -23.70
C TRP A 163 -5.93 -19.16 -24.18
N ASP A 164 -7.26 -19.06 -24.20
CA ASP A 164 -8.14 -20.16 -24.62
C ASP A 164 -8.07 -20.43 -26.14
N ARG A 165 -7.66 -19.41 -26.92
CA ARG A 165 -7.47 -19.51 -28.38
C ARG A 165 -6.09 -20.07 -28.77
N LEU A 166 -5.06 -19.84 -27.96
CA LEU A 166 -3.71 -20.38 -28.15
C LEU A 166 -3.57 -21.83 -27.64
N LYS A 167 -4.40 -22.25 -26.67
CA LYS A 167 -4.48 -23.64 -26.20
C LYS A 167 -4.76 -24.67 -27.31
N ASN A 168 -5.37 -24.25 -28.43
CA ASN A 168 -5.75 -25.11 -29.56
C ASN A 168 -4.79 -25.07 -30.77
N ARG A 169 -3.66 -24.35 -30.72
CA ARG A 169 -2.67 -24.32 -31.81
C ARG A 169 -1.34 -24.85 -31.29
N LYS A 170 -1.18 -26.19 -31.36
CA LYS A 170 0.00 -27.01 -31.04
C LYS A 170 1.35 -26.60 -31.68
N GLY A 171 1.46 -25.43 -32.32
CA GLY A 171 2.69 -24.95 -32.96
C GLY A 171 3.29 -23.68 -32.37
N ILE A 172 2.61 -22.98 -31.45
CA ILE A 172 3.09 -21.72 -30.83
C ILE A 172 2.88 -21.76 -29.30
N HIS A 173 3.00 -22.94 -28.70
CA HIS A 173 3.10 -23.14 -27.26
C HIS A 173 4.31 -24.01 -26.99
N ILE A 174 5.17 -23.57 -26.07
CA ILE A 174 5.96 -24.48 -25.27
C ILE A 174 5.33 -24.45 -23.88
N SER A 175 4.21 -25.16 -23.77
CA SER A 175 3.44 -25.44 -22.54
C SER A 175 2.94 -24.26 -21.74
#